data_AF-A0A955R0R9-F1
#
_entry.id   AF-A0A955R0R9-F1
#
_cell.length_a   1.000
_cell.length_b   1.000
_cell.length_c   1.000
_cell.angle_alpha   90.00
_cell.angle_beta   90.00
_cell.angle_gamma   90.00
#
_symmetry.space_group_name_H-M   'P 1'
#
loop_
_entity.id
_entity.type
_entity.pdbx_description
1 polymer ?
#
loop_
_entity_poly.entity_id
_entity_poly.type
_entity_poly.pdbx_seq_one_letter_code
_entity_poly.pdbx_strand_id
1 'polypeptide(L)'
;MPVYLQFKGWSGKDPTVPRQQLAKVFKLPEKKSATVHEWIAQGRPWKYSAPVADAKGEQAQAFFHKLGFEVELIPAGAPVEPAVAAPSRVAAVSSQATVPTTEAGLPTDRITPEHFEIPGLVWVLDTSPEQIRQKNDRRILLIPKTPVLMMILLSVLTLGFYGVYWFASRMEPLNNLDSRNQLSGGPIKVMFTGFGVYLALNILTILGVVSGFEWIGLLLSLITSVVYIVQTFKVRRILLDHLDANFIGLKTISGFLTLTLSILFLQYKINGIHDWYAREHGEDEELVLRGDAPAWVLSLLFLVGLPTAVGVFTAMTMYDALNEKGFGDILTPGMELSGYYAACDAYWQDAGDDQDCTLGVVADMRFPYTPGDGVQVTGSGTRETFYAEARMEGSDQVFSINGRGELAMGDKNESYTIQFGKSEGE
;
A
#
# COMPACT_ATOMS: atom_id res chain seq x y z
N MET A 1 20.81 29.46 -12.39
CA MET A 1 20.74 28.26 -11.50
C MET A 1 19.29 28.05 -11.05
N PRO A 2 18.83 26.86 -10.62
CA PRO A 2 17.51 26.75 -10.02
C PRO A 2 17.41 27.59 -8.74
N VAL A 3 16.27 28.25 -8.53
CA VAL A 3 15.99 29.13 -7.39
C VAL A 3 14.69 28.69 -6.70
N TYR A 4 14.58 28.92 -5.40
CA TYR A 4 13.34 28.78 -4.64
C TYR A 4 12.67 30.15 -4.46
N LEU A 5 11.35 30.18 -4.54
CA LEU A 5 10.55 31.38 -4.25
C LEU A 5 10.20 31.38 -2.76
N GLN A 6 10.59 32.42 -2.03
CA GLN A 6 10.17 32.66 -0.65
C GLN A 6 9.37 33.94 -0.55
N PHE A 7 8.14 33.83 -0.07
CA PHE A 7 7.24 34.95 0.16
C PHE A 7 7.39 35.40 1.61
N LYS A 8 7.78 36.66 1.86
CA LYS A 8 8.00 37.21 3.22
C LYS A 8 6.79 37.94 3.77
N GLY A 9 6.02 38.59 2.89
CA GLY A 9 4.90 39.43 3.27
C GLY A 9 3.96 39.71 2.10
N TRP A 10 2.81 40.30 2.41
CA TRP A 10 1.88 40.81 1.42
C TRP A 10 1.27 42.14 1.87
N SER A 11 1.24 43.11 0.97
CA SER A 11 0.62 44.42 1.17
C SER A 11 -0.36 44.70 0.03
N GLY A 12 -1.66 44.56 0.29
CA GLY A 12 -2.71 44.90 -0.66
C GLY A 12 -4.05 45.12 0.01
N LYS A 13 -5.01 45.69 -0.73
CA LYS A 13 -6.36 45.98 -0.20
C LYS A 13 -7.36 44.83 -0.41
N ASP A 14 -7.23 44.10 -1.51
CA ASP A 14 -8.12 42.98 -1.86
C ASP A 14 -7.34 41.65 -1.90
N PRO A 15 -7.62 40.72 -0.97
CA PRO A 15 -6.95 39.42 -0.94
C PRO A 15 -7.49 38.42 -1.98
N THR A 16 -8.60 38.72 -2.66
CA THR A 16 -9.28 37.77 -3.55
C THR A 16 -8.44 37.43 -4.78
N VAL A 17 -7.92 38.46 -5.46
CA VAL A 17 -7.10 38.28 -6.67
C VAL A 17 -5.77 37.56 -6.36
N PRO A 18 -4.98 37.97 -5.35
CA PRO A 18 -3.77 37.26 -4.96
C PRO A 18 -3.97 35.78 -4.63
N ARG A 19 -5.06 35.43 -3.91
CA ARG A 19 -5.41 34.03 -3.59
C ARG A 19 -5.69 33.20 -4.84
N GLN A 20 -6.45 33.74 -5.79
CA GLN A 20 -6.73 33.03 -7.04
C GLN A 20 -5.46 32.84 -7.87
N GLN A 21 -4.56 33.84 -7.90
CA GLN A 21 -3.30 33.73 -8.63
C GLN A 21 -2.33 32.74 -7.98
N LEU A 22 -2.21 32.72 -6.65
CA LEU A 22 -1.46 31.69 -5.93
C LEU A 22 -2.00 30.29 -6.23
N ALA A 23 -3.32 30.11 -6.24
CA ALA A 23 -3.95 28.83 -6.58
C ALA A 23 -3.62 28.39 -8.00
N LYS A 24 -3.70 29.31 -8.96
CA LYS A 24 -3.46 29.04 -10.39
C LYS A 24 -1.98 28.75 -10.68
N VAL A 25 -1.06 29.60 -10.21
CA VAL A 25 0.37 29.50 -10.51
C VAL A 25 0.98 28.26 -9.86
N PHE A 26 0.63 27.97 -8.60
CA PHE A 26 1.18 26.84 -7.86
C PHE A 26 0.32 25.58 -7.92
N LYS A 27 -0.78 25.61 -8.69
CA LYS A 27 -1.78 24.52 -8.80
C LYS A 27 -2.27 24.05 -7.42
N LEU A 28 -2.48 24.99 -6.50
CA LEU A 28 -2.98 24.71 -5.16
C LEU A 28 -4.52 24.73 -5.17
N PRO A 29 -5.19 23.85 -4.40
CA PRO A 29 -6.62 23.99 -4.13
C PRO A 29 -6.95 25.37 -3.55
N GLU A 30 -8.08 25.95 -3.91
CA GLU A 30 -8.47 27.32 -3.54
C GLU A 30 -8.44 27.56 -2.02
N LYS A 31 -8.98 26.61 -1.23
CA LYS A 31 -8.93 26.65 0.24
C LYS A 31 -7.51 26.75 0.79
N LYS A 32 -6.58 26.02 0.17
CA LYS A 32 -5.17 25.97 0.58
C LYS A 32 -4.43 27.25 0.19
N SER A 33 -4.73 27.79 -0.99
CA SER A 33 -4.23 29.10 -1.41
C SER A 33 -4.69 30.22 -0.49
N ALA A 34 -5.94 30.20 -0.03
CA ALA A 34 -6.45 31.16 0.95
C ALA A 34 -5.67 31.11 2.26
N THR A 35 -5.37 29.90 2.75
CA THR A 35 -4.59 29.70 3.98
C THR A 35 -3.15 30.19 3.84
N VAL A 36 -2.49 29.87 2.73
CA VAL A 36 -1.12 30.33 2.44
C VAL A 36 -1.07 31.85 2.30
N HIS A 37 -2.03 32.46 1.62
CA HIS A 37 -2.12 33.91 1.53
C HIS A 37 -2.25 34.57 2.91
N GLU A 38 -3.15 34.07 3.75
CA GLU A 38 -3.36 34.60 5.10
C GLU A 38 -2.08 34.47 5.94
N TRP A 39 -1.38 33.35 5.83
CA TRP A 39 -0.07 33.14 6.46
C TRP A 39 0.95 34.21 6.04
N ILE A 40 1.08 34.46 4.74
CA ILE A 40 2.00 35.47 4.19
C ILE A 40 1.57 36.89 4.60
N ALA A 41 0.26 37.18 4.61
CA ALA A 41 -0.28 38.48 5.02
C ALA A 41 -0.03 38.79 6.52
N GLN A 42 0.15 37.76 7.35
CA GLN A 42 0.57 37.89 8.75
C GLN A 42 2.08 38.13 8.90
N GLY A 43 2.83 38.31 7.81
CA GLY A 43 4.28 38.51 7.82
C GLY A 43 5.08 37.23 8.09
N ARG A 44 4.44 36.06 7.98
CA ARG A 44 5.12 34.77 8.15
C ARG A 44 5.65 34.29 6.81
N PRO A 45 6.96 33.98 6.70
CA PRO A 45 7.51 33.57 5.44
C PRO A 45 6.95 32.21 4.98
N TRP A 46 6.73 32.07 3.68
CA TRP A 46 6.33 30.82 3.03
C TRP A 46 7.23 30.52 1.83
N LYS A 47 7.86 29.34 1.81
CA LYS A 47 8.75 28.89 0.74
C LYS A 47 8.05 27.88 -0.15
N TYR A 48 8.08 28.10 -1.46
CA TYR A 48 7.61 27.11 -2.43
C TYR A 48 8.62 25.96 -2.53
N SER A 49 8.13 24.72 -2.42
CA SER A 49 8.99 23.54 -2.24
C SER A 49 9.70 23.04 -3.50
N ALA A 50 9.22 23.41 -4.70
CA ALA A 50 9.84 22.99 -5.94
C ALA A 50 10.80 24.08 -6.46
N PRO A 51 12.03 23.72 -6.86
CA PRO A 51 12.94 24.66 -7.48
C PRO A 51 12.38 25.12 -8.84
N VAL A 52 12.56 26.40 -9.13
CA VAL A 52 12.14 27.04 -10.37
C VAL A 52 13.40 27.39 -11.17
N ALA A 53 13.37 27.23 -12.49
CA ALA A 53 14.46 27.69 -13.34
C ALA A 53 14.64 29.21 -13.20
N ASP A 54 15.87 29.69 -13.12
CA ASP A 54 16.26 31.10 -12.87
C ASP A 54 15.37 32.13 -13.59
N ALA A 55 15.29 32.02 -14.92
CA ALA A 55 14.52 32.93 -15.76
C ALA A 55 13.02 32.94 -15.44
N LYS A 56 12.46 31.80 -14.99
CA LYS A 56 11.07 31.70 -14.52
C LYS A 56 10.91 32.21 -13.09
N GLY A 57 11.96 32.10 -12.26
CA GLY A 57 12.01 32.64 -10.91
C GLY A 57 11.87 34.16 -10.91
N GLU A 58 12.66 34.86 -11.72
CA GLU A 58 12.58 36.32 -11.88
C GLU A 58 11.22 36.77 -12.42
N GLN A 59 10.68 36.07 -13.42
CA GLN A 59 9.34 36.36 -13.95
C GLN A 59 8.25 36.18 -12.88
N ALA A 60 8.33 35.10 -12.10
CA ALA A 60 7.40 34.86 -10.99
C ALA A 60 7.54 35.93 -9.90
N GLN A 61 8.76 36.29 -9.53
CA GLN A 61 9.03 37.34 -8.54
C GLN A 61 8.41 38.67 -8.98
N ALA A 62 8.68 39.11 -10.20
CA ALA A 62 8.12 40.34 -10.75
C ALA A 62 6.58 40.31 -10.83
N PHE A 63 6.01 39.15 -11.20
CA PHE A 63 4.57 38.95 -11.24
C PHE A 63 3.93 39.09 -9.85
N PHE A 64 4.49 38.42 -8.84
CA PHE A 64 3.95 38.44 -7.48
C PHE A 64 4.20 39.78 -6.77
N HIS A 65 5.30 40.47 -7.08
CA HIS A 65 5.54 41.82 -6.60
C HIS A 65 4.46 42.81 -7.08
N LYS A 66 3.98 42.69 -8.33
CA LYS A 66 2.84 43.47 -8.83
C LYS A 66 1.53 43.19 -8.11
N LEU A 67 1.39 42.00 -7.54
CA LEU A 67 0.23 41.59 -6.72
C LEU A 67 0.37 42.01 -5.25
N GLY A 68 1.47 42.69 -4.88
CA GLY A 68 1.73 43.16 -3.53
C GLY A 68 2.47 42.16 -2.64
N PHE A 69 3.01 41.06 -3.18
CA PHE A 69 3.82 40.14 -2.38
C PHE A 69 5.29 40.57 -2.33
N GLU A 70 5.90 40.45 -1.17
CA GLU A 70 7.35 40.53 -1.01
C GLU A 70 7.96 39.15 -1.26
N VAL A 71 8.59 38.97 -2.43
CA VAL A 71 9.16 37.68 -2.84
C VAL A 71 10.68 37.78 -2.97
N GLU A 72 11.37 36.84 -2.33
CA GLU A 72 12.82 36.66 -2.39
C GLU A 72 13.16 35.37 -3.15
N LEU A 73 14.22 35.42 -3.96
CA LEU A 73 14.75 34.27 -4.69
C LEU A 73 15.94 33.70 -3.91
N ILE A 74 15.84 32.45 -3.45
CA ILE A 74 16.94 31.75 -2.77
C ILE A 74 17.61 30.80 -3.78
N PRO A 75 18.93 30.90 -4.02
CA PRO A 75 19.65 29.93 -4.85
C PRO A 75 19.49 28.51 -4.28
N ALA A 76 19.18 27.52 -5.12
CA ALA A 76 18.91 26.15 -4.65
C ALA A 76 20.13 25.41 -4.05
N GLY A 77 21.33 26.03 -4.08
CA GLY A 77 22.56 25.53 -3.47
C GLY A 77 23.11 26.39 -2.34
N ALA A 78 22.38 27.42 -1.88
CA ALA A 78 22.81 28.20 -0.73
C ALA A 78 22.71 27.35 0.56
N PRO A 79 23.70 27.40 1.46
CA PRO A 79 23.59 26.80 2.80
C PRO A 79 22.32 27.33 3.48
N VAL A 80 21.48 26.43 3.98
CA VAL A 80 20.25 26.83 4.69
C VAL A 80 20.67 27.50 5.98
N GLU A 81 20.61 28.83 6.02
CA GLU A 81 20.81 29.60 7.25
C GLU A 81 19.62 29.28 8.18
N PRO A 82 19.87 28.74 9.39
CA PRO A 82 18.79 28.39 10.31
C PRO A 82 18.00 29.65 10.66
N ALA A 83 16.67 29.53 10.60
CA ALA A 83 15.75 30.63 10.86
C ALA A 83 16.11 31.37 12.15
N VAL A 84 16.51 32.64 12.01
CA VAL A 84 16.90 33.52 13.11
C VAL A 84 15.75 33.58 14.13
N ALA A 85 16.05 33.14 15.35
CA ALA A 85 15.13 33.21 16.48
C ALA A 85 14.64 34.65 16.67
N ALA A 86 13.33 34.80 16.91
CA ALA A 86 12.67 36.08 17.08
C ALA A 86 13.38 36.97 18.11
N PRO A 87 13.48 38.30 17.89
CA PRO A 87 14.18 39.20 18.79
C PRO A 87 13.49 39.25 20.16
N SER A 88 14.24 38.94 21.20
CA SER A 88 13.82 39.09 22.60
C SER A 88 13.48 40.55 22.90
N ARG A 89 12.23 40.79 23.29
CA ARG A 89 11.73 42.08 23.73
C ARG A 89 12.14 42.31 25.19
N VAL A 90 13.16 43.13 25.43
CA VAL A 90 13.45 43.70 26.77
C VAL A 90 13.82 45.18 26.63
N ALA A 91 12.93 46.04 27.14
CA ALA A 91 13.20 47.34 27.79
C ALA A 91 11.82 48.00 28.02
N ALA A 92 11.23 47.86 29.21
CA ALA A 92 11.41 48.74 30.36
C ALA A 92 10.76 50.13 30.16
N VAL A 93 9.58 50.26 30.76
CA VAL A 93 8.85 51.51 31.00
C VAL A 93 9.59 52.34 32.05
N SER A 94 9.85 53.62 31.76
CA SER A 94 10.00 54.66 32.79
C SER A 94 9.92 56.04 32.16
N SER A 95 8.87 56.80 32.49
CA SER A 95 8.93 58.27 32.62
C SER A 95 7.69 58.80 33.33
N GLN A 96 7.89 59.28 34.56
CA GLN A 96 7.01 60.25 35.22
C GLN A 96 7.09 61.61 34.49
N ALA A 97 6.00 62.38 34.48
CA ALA A 97 5.99 63.83 34.81
C ALA A 97 4.63 64.52 34.53
N THR A 98 4.02 64.98 35.64
CA THR A 98 3.55 66.37 35.90
C THR A 98 2.36 66.99 35.11
N VAL A 99 1.38 67.45 35.91
CA VAL A 99 0.25 68.36 35.62
C VAL A 99 0.76 69.81 35.44
N PRO A 100 0.07 70.72 34.71
CA PRO A 100 -0.81 71.67 35.42
C PRO A 100 -2.14 72.01 34.70
N THR A 101 -3.09 72.38 35.55
CA THR A 101 -4.43 72.98 35.38
C THR A 101 -4.47 74.23 34.47
N THR A 102 -5.59 74.50 33.75
CA THR A 102 -6.45 75.72 33.84
C THR A 102 -7.48 75.87 32.68
N GLU A 103 -8.73 76.13 33.08
CA GLU A 103 -9.89 76.83 32.49
C GLU A 103 -10.65 76.43 31.19
N ALA A 104 -11.94 76.13 31.42
CA ALA A 104 -13.17 76.75 30.88
C ALA A 104 -13.45 76.78 29.36
N GLY A 105 -14.56 76.12 28.96
CA GLY A 105 -15.27 76.34 27.70
C GLY A 105 -16.38 75.31 27.44
N LEU A 106 -17.58 75.78 27.08
CA LEU A 106 -18.87 75.08 26.96
C LEU A 106 -19.00 74.16 25.71
N PRO A 107 -20.17 73.52 25.45
CA PRO A 107 -20.32 72.08 25.23
C PRO A 107 -20.21 71.66 23.76
N THR A 108 -19.79 70.43 23.51
CA THR A 108 -20.08 69.77 22.24
C THR A 108 -20.17 68.27 22.47
N ASP A 109 -21.37 67.73 22.24
CA ASP A 109 -21.65 66.30 22.18
C ASP A 109 -20.57 65.58 21.37
N ARG A 110 -19.80 64.73 22.05
CA ARG A 110 -18.83 63.85 21.43
C ARG A 110 -18.94 62.51 22.11
N ILE A 111 -19.60 61.59 21.42
CA ILE A 111 -19.68 60.17 21.73
C ILE A 111 -18.25 59.66 21.93
N THR A 112 -17.88 59.41 23.18
CA THR A 112 -16.68 58.67 23.53
C THR A 112 -16.95 57.18 23.33
N PRO A 113 -16.07 56.44 22.64
CA PRO A 113 -16.07 54.99 22.73
C PRO A 113 -15.48 54.62 24.08
N GLU A 114 -16.34 54.52 25.09
CA GLU A 114 -16.00 53.79 26.31
C GLU A 114 -15.68 52.34 25.96
N HIS A 115 -14.70 51.82 26.68
CA HIS A 115 -14.25 50.44 26.68
C HIS A 115 -15.43 49.46 26.65
N PHE A 116 -15.63 48.84 25.48
CA PHE A 116 -16.37 47.59 25.39
C PHE A 116 -15.37 46.43 25.57
N GLU A 117 -14.91 46.25 26.81
CA GLU A 117 -14.28 44.99 27.21
C GLU A 117 -15.38 43.93 27.25
N ILE A 118 -15.39 43.02 26.26
CA ILE A 118 -16.20 41.80 26.30
C ILE A 118 -15.44 40.81 27.20
N PRO A 119 -15.88 40.57 28.45
CA PRO A 119 -15.24 39.59 29.31
C PRO A 119 -15.70 38.22 28.81
N GLY A 120 -14.80 37.48 28.15
CA GLY A 120 -15.07 36.12 27.69
C GLY A 120 -14.59 35.77 26.29
N LEU A 121 -14.03 36.73 25.53
CA LEU A 121 -13.59 36.49 24.14
C LEU A 121 -12.06 36.45 23.96
N VAL A 122 -11.30 36.03 24.98
CA VAL A 122 -9.82 36.14 25.02
C VAL A 122 -9.07 34.80 24.92
N TRP A 123 -9.74 33.65 24.72
CA TRP A 123 -9.04 32.36 24.77
C TRP A 123 -8.84 31.61 23.43
N VAL A 124 -9.13 32.21 22.26
CA VAL A 124 -9.11 31.46 20.99
C VAL A 124 -7.97 31.84 20.03
N LEU A 125 -7.14 32.85 20.33
CA LEU A 125 -6.19 33.38 19.34
C LEU A 125 -4.71 33.02 19.50
N ASP A 126 -4.32 32.15 20.44
CA ASP A 126 -2.88 31.93 20.71
C ASP A 126 -2.32 30.55 20.32
N THR A 127 -3.14 29.63 19.80
CA THR A 127 -2.55 28.44 19.14
C THR A 127 -2.08 28.85 17.75
N SER A 128 -0.81 29.28 17.66
CA SER A 128 -0.10 29.45 16.39
C SER A 128 -0.43 28.26 15.47
N PRO A 129 -0.76 28.46 14.17
CA PRO A 129 -1.12 27.35 13.29
C PRO A 129 -0.02 26.29 13.18
N GLU A 130 1.23 26.63 13.51
CA GLU A 130 2.33 25.68 13.71
C GLU A 130 2.10 24.71 14.87
N GLN A 131 1.58 25.17 16.01
CA GLN A 131 1.25 24.28 17.13
C GLN A 131 0.08 23.35 16.80
N ILE A 132 -0.92 23.85 16.07
CA ILE A 132 -2.03 23.01 15.57
C ILE A 132 -1.48 21.95 14.60
N ARG A 133 -0.57 22.35 13.71
CA ARG A 133 0.09 21.44 12.76
C ARG A 133 0.93 20.39 13.50
N GLN A 134 1.78 20.80 14.42
CA GLN A 134 2.62 19.90 15.20
C GLN A 134 1.78 18.93 16.05
N LYS A 135 0.67 19.41 16.64
CA LYS A 135 -0.28 18.57 17.37
C LYS A 135 -0.95 17.53 16.46
N ASN A 136 -1.30 17.91 15.24
CA ASN A 136 -1.89 17.00 14.26
C ASN A 136 -0.87 15.99 13.72
N ASP A 137 0.38 16.41 13.51
CA ASP A 137 1.45 15.53 13.05
C ASP A 137 1.78 14.47 14.10
N ARG A 138 1.79 14.83 15.40
CA ARG A 138 2.02 13.85 16.49
C ARG A 138 0.95 12.77 16.58
N ARG A 139 -0.25 12.97 16.03
CA ARG A 139 -1.30 11.93 16.05
C ARG A 139 -0.91 10.69 15.25
N ILE A 140 -0.05 10.82 14.24
CA ILE A 140 0.43 9.66 13.48
C ILE A 140 1.31 8.73 14.32
N LEU A 141 1.95 9.28 15.36
CA LEU A 141 2.79 8.52 16.30
C LEU A 141 1.98 7.73 17.32
N LEU A 142 0.69 8.05 17.47
CA LEU A 142 -0.24 7.23 18.27
C LEU A 142 -0.44 5.83 17.66
N ILE A 143 -0.10 5.66 16.38
CA ILE A 143 -0.14 4.39 15.69
C ILE A 143 1.15 3.63 16.01
N PRO A 144 1.11 2.50 16.75
CA PRO A 144 2.33 1.83 17.19
C PRO A 144 3.19 1.34 16.00
N LYS A 145 4.51 1.40 16.15
CA LYS A 145 5.43 0.72 15.23
C LYS A 145 5.27 -0.79 15.41
N THR A 146 5.15 -1.51 14.29
CA THR A 146 5.15 -2.98 14.30
C THR A 146 6.10 -3.47 13.23
N PRO A 147 7.13 -4.26 13.57
CA PRO A 147 8.02 -4.80 12.54
C PRO A 147 7.24 -5.69 11.57
N VAL A 148 7.39 -5.44 10.26
CA VAL A 148 6.64 -6.16 9.22
C VAL A 148 6.97 -7.65 9.25
N LEU A 149 8.22 -8.02 9.54
CA LEU A 149 8.64 -9.42 9.69
C LEU A 149 7.86 -10.14 10.81
N MET A 150 7.65 -9.46 11.93
CA MET A 150 6.83 -9.99 13.02
C MET A 150 5.38 -10.16 12.60
N MET A 151 4.82 -9.25 11.81
CA MET A 151 3.46 -9.40 11.26
C MET A 151 3.34 -10.58 10.31
N ILE A 152 4.35 -10.84 9.48
CA ILE A 152 4.40 -12.02 8.59
C ILE A 152 4.41 -13.29 9.46
N LEU A 153 5.30 -13.36 10.45
CA LEU A 153 5.38 -14.49 11.36
C LEU A 153 4.07 -14.72 12.11
N LEU A 154 3.45 -13.68 12.65
CA LEU A 154 2.16 -13.77 13.34
C LEU A 154 1.04 -14.16 12.39
N SER A 155 1.04 -13.68 11.14
CA SER A 155 0.06 -14.10 10.14
C SER A 155 0.17 -15.59 9.85
N VAL A 156 1.38 -16.12 9.72
CA VAL A 156 1.60 -17.57 9.51
C VAL A 156 1.18 -18.35 10.76
N LEU A 157 1.64 -17.94 11.94
CA LEU A 157 1.36 -18.63 13.21
C LEU A 157 -0.13 -18.64 13.56
N THR A 158 -0.85 -17.56 13.24
CA THR A 158 -2.29 -17.42 13.50
C THR A 158 -3.15 -17.81 12.31
N LEU A 159 -2.56 -18.43 11.28
CA LEU A 159 -3.28 -18.95 10.12
C LEU A 159 -4.11 -17.85 9.41
N GLY A 160 -3.57 -16.64 9.35
CA GLY A 160 -4.17 -15.46 8.72
C GLY A 160 -5.09 -14.63 9.63
N PHE A 161 -5.47 -15.13 10.81
CA PHE A 161 -6.35 -14.41 11.75
C PHE A 161 -5.78 -13.06 12.20
N TYR A 162 -4.45 -12.96 12.28
CA TYR A 162 -3.76 -11.73 12.67
C TYR A 162 -4.19 -10.52 11.83
N GLY A 163 -4.56 -10.71 10.56
CA GLY A 163 -5.01 -9.58 9.73
C GLY A 163 -6.30 -8.93 10.23
N VAL A 164 -7.25 -9.72 10.72
CA VAL A 164 -8.50 -9.22 11.31
C VAL A 164 -8.21 -8.51 12.65
N TYR A 165 -7.34 -9.11 13.48
CA TYR A 165 -6.88 -8.50 14.73
C TYR A 165 -6.16 -7.16 14.49
N TRP A 166 -5.35 -7.06 13.45
CA TRP A 166 -4.64 -5.83 13.10
C TRP A 166 -5.62 -4.67 12.88
N PHE A 167 -6.69 -4.86 12.10
CA PHE A 167 -7.72 -3.84 11.92
C PHE A 167 -8.40 -3.44 13.23
N ALA A 168 -8.73 -4.40 14.09
CA ALA A 168 -9.37 -4.13 15.37
C ALA A 168 -8.47 -3.30 16.29
N SER A 169 -7.20 -3.69 16.41
CA SER A 169 -6.22 -3.02 17.27
C SER A 169 -5.85 -1.60 16.79
N ARG A 170 -6.02 -1.31 15.49
CA ARG A 170 -5.68 -0.03 14.87
C ARG A 170 -6.86 0.87 14.56
N MET A 171 -8.09 0.41 14.79
CA MET A 171 -9.29 1.17 14.48
C MET A 171 -9.32 2.53 15.19
N GLU A 172 -9.04 2.57 16.49
CA GLU A 172 -9.06 3.83 17.27
C GLU A 172 -7.92 4.79 16.85
N PRO A 173 -6.63 4.37 16.81
CA PRO A 173 -5.56 5.24 16.32
C PRO A 173 -5.81 5.78 14.90
N LEU A 174 -6.34 4.96 13.99
CA LEU A 174 -6.64 5.38 12.62
C LEU A 174 -7.83 6.35 12.55
N ASN A 175 -8.86 6.14 13.37
CA ASN A 175 -10.01 7.05 13.43
C ASN A 175 -9.69 8.39 14.10
N ASN A 176 -8.61 8.46 14.88
CA ASN A 176 -8.10 9.70 15.46
C ASN A 176 -7.33 10.57 14.45
N LEU A 177 -6.99 10.02 13.27
CA LEU A 177 -6.47 10.78 12.15
C LEU A 177 -7.58 11.61 11.52
N ASP A 178 -7.25 12.83 11.11
CA ASP A 178 -8.19 13.78 10.51
C ASP A 178 -8.53 13.35 9.07
N SER A 179 -9.48 12.42 8.93
CA SER A 179 -10.01 11.95 7.64
C SER A 179 -11.52 11.94 7.66
N ARG A 180 -12.11 12.26 6.50
CA ARG A 180 -13.56 12.16 6.25
C ARG A 180 -14.04 10.71 6.30
N ASN A 181 -13.13 9.76 6.07
CA ASN A 181 -13.42 8.34 6.07
C ASN A 181 -13.03 7.78 7.44
N GLN A 182 -13.96 7.18 8.17
CA GLN A 182 -13.66 6.46 9.40
C GLN A 182 -13.88 4.96 9.21
N LEU A 183 -13.08 4.17 9.91
CA LEU A 183 -13.30 2.74 10.05
C LEU A 183 -14.50 2.51 10.97
N SER A 184 -15.52 1.84 10.43
CA SER A 184 -16.64 1.39 11.23
C SER A 184 -16.37 0.02 11.81
N GLY A 185 -16.83 -0.24 13.04
CA GLY A 185 -16.68 -1.54 13.68
C GLY A 185 -17.50 -2.66 13.02
N GLY A 186 -18.52 -2.33 12.22
CA GLY A 186 -19.40 -3.30 11.57
C GLY A 186 -18.66 -4.30 10.67
N PRO A 187 -17.92 -3.84 9.64
CA PRO A 187 -17.10 -4.70 8.79
C PRO A 187 -16.09 -5.55 9.56
N ILE A 188 -15.50 -5.02 10.64
CA ILE A 188 -14.56 -5.76 11.48
C ILE A 188 -15.27 -6.93 12.18
N LYS A 189 -16.47 -6.71 12.73
CA LYS A 189 -17.29 -7.80 13.30
C LYS A 189 -17.65 -8.85 12.25
N VAL A 190 -18.00 -8.44 11.03
CA VAL A 190 -18.27 -9.37 9.91
C VAL A 190 -17.04 -10.23 9.62
N MET A 191 -15.83 -9.65 9.61
CA MET A 191 -14.60 -10.42 9.41
C MET A 191 -14.34 -11.41 10.55
N PHE A 192 -14.51 -11.02 11.82
CA PHE A 192 -14.37 -11.95 12.95
C PHE A 192 -15.38 -13.09 12.91
N THR A 193 -16.66 -12.77 12.70
CA THR A 193 -17.73 -13.77 12.63
C THR A 193 -17.53 -14.69 11.42
N GLY A 194 -17.22 -14.13 10.25
CA GLY A 194 -16.97 -14.89 9.03
C GLY A 194 -15.78 -15.84 9.18
N PHE A 195 -14.67 -15.37 9.75
CA PHE A 195 -13.52 -16.22 10.03
C PHE A 195 -13.84 -17.33 11.04
N GLY A 196 -14.54 -17.02 12.13
CA GLY A 196 -14.91 -18.00 13.15
C GLY A 196 -15.85 -19.08 12.62
N VAL A 197 -16.87 -18.70 11.85
CA VAL A 197 -17.80 -19.66 11.21
C VAL A 197 -17.06 -20.49 10.17
N TYR A 198 -16.20 -19.88 9.36
CA TYR A 198 -15.37 -20.61 8.39
C TYR A 198 -14.49 -21.66 9.09
N LEU A 199 -13.78 -21.28 10.14
CA LEU A 199 -12.93 -22.20 10.90
C LEU A 199 -13.74 -23.35 11.52
N ALA A 200 -14.89 -23.04 12.11
CA ALA A 200 -15.78 -24.05 12.69
C ALA A 200 -16.29 -25.04 11.63
N LEU A 201 -16.70 -24.57 10.45
CA LEU A 201 -17.14 -25.43 9.35
C LEU A 201 -16.01 -26.35 8.88
N ASN A 202 -14.79 -25.83 8.71
CA ASN A 202 -13.64 -26.66 8.32
C ASN A 202 -13.34 -27.75 9.35
N ILE A 203 -13.39 -27.43 10.65
CA ILE A 203 -13.19 -28.42 11.71
C ILE A 203 -14.28 -29.51 11.66
N LEU A 204 -15.56 -29.12 11.50
CA LEU A 204 -16.66 -30.08 11.41
C LEU A 204 -16.55 -30.99 10.17
N THR A 205 -16.08 -30.45 9.05
CA THR A 205 -15.81 -31.24 7.84
C THR A 205 -14.67 -32.23 8.05
N ILE A 206 -13.54 -31.81 8.63
CA ILE A 206 -12.41 -32.70 8.95
C ILE A 206 -12.82 -33.83 9.92
N LEU A 207 -13.73 -33.54 10.86
CA LEU A 207 -14.26 -34.54 11.78
C LEU A 207 -15.33 -35.45 11.16
N GLY A 208 -15.70 -35.27 9.89
CA GLY A 208 -16.72 -36.05 9.20
C GLY A 208 -18.16 -35.79 9.69
N VAL A 209 -18.39 -34.70 10.44
CA VAL A 209 -19.71 -34.38 11.00
C VAL A 209 -20.64 -33.80 9.92
N VAL A 210 -20.08 -33.06 8.97
CA VAL A 210 -20.83 -32.43 7.89
C VAL A 210 -20.11 -32.63 6.55
N SER A 211 -20.84 -33.11 5.54
CA SER A 211 -20.37 -33.23 4.16
C SER A 211 -21.20 -32.31 3.24
N GLY A 212 -20.62 -31.83 2.15
CA GLY A 212 -21.32 -30.98 1.17
C GLY A 212 -21.47 -29.50 1.55
N PHE A 213 -20.86 -29.05 2.65
CA PHE A 213 -20.81 -27.63 3.05
C PHE A 213 -19.58 -26.86 2.54
N GLU A 214 -18.71 -27.52 1.76
CA GLU A 214 -17.48 -26.94 1.20
C GLU A 214 -17.74 -25.62 0.45
N TRP A 215 -18.79 -25.58 -0.37
CA TRP A 215 -19.15 -24.40 -1.16
C TRP A 215 -19.62 -23.23 -0.29
N ILE A 216 -20.23 -23.50 0.88
CA ILE A 216 -20.60 -22.46 1.85
C ILE A 216 -19.34 -21.87 2.47
N GLY A 217 -18.37 -22.72 2.83
CA GLY A 217 -17.05 -22.29 3.30
C GLY A 217 -16.37 -21.37 2.27
N LEU A 218 -16.40 -21.76 0.99
CA LEU A 218 -15.84 -20.97 -0.11
C LEU A 218 -16.55 -19.61 -0.26
N LEU A 219 -17.88 -19.57 -0.27
CA LEU A 219 -18.64 -18.31 -0.37
C LEU A 219 -18.37 -17.39 0.82
N LEU A 220 -18.34 -17.94 2.04
CA LEU A 220 -18.06 -17.17 3.24
C LEU A 220 -16.64 -16.59 3.25
N SER A 221 -15.67 -17.38 2.79
CA SER A 221 -14.28 -16.94 2.58
C SER A 221 -14.23 -15.79 1.57
N LEU A 222 -14.90 -15.92 0.42
CA LEU A 222 -14.95 -14.88 -0.61
C LEU A 222 -15.53 -13.56 -0.08
N ILE A 223 -16.67 -13.62 0.62
CA ILE A 223 -17.30 -12.44 1.23
C ILE A 223 -16.33 -11.76 2.22
N THR A 224 -15.70 -12.56 3.08
CA THR A 224 -14.75 -12.07 4.08
C THR A 224 -13.53 -11.41 3.42
N SER A 225 -12.97 -12.02 2.37
CA SER A 225 -11.87 -11.46 1.58
C SER A 225 -12.24 -10.13 0.91
N VAL A 226 -13.43 -10.01 0.33
CA VAL A 226 -13.90 -8.74 -0.26
C VAL A 226 -14.00 -7.65 0.80
N VAL A 227 -14.59 -7.96 1.96
CA VAL A 227 -14.68 -7.00 3.08
C VAL A 227 -13.28 -6.58 3.53
N TYR A 228 -12.35 -7.52 3.65
CA TYR A 228 -10.95 -7.28 4.03
C TYR A 228 -10.23 -6.35 3.05
N ILE A 229 -10.36 -6.58 1.74
CA ILE A 229 -9.78 -5.70 0.70
C ILE A 229 -10.38 -4.29 0.80
N VAL A 230 -11.71 -4.18 0.94
CA VAL A 230 -12.39 -2.89 1.09
C VAL A 230 -11.88 -2.13 2.33
N GLN A 231 -11.69 -2.80 3.46
CA GLN A 231 -11.13 -2.17 4.67
C GLN A 231 -9.68 -1.70 4.45
N THR A 232 -8.87 -2.50 3.75
CA THR A 232 -7.49 -2.13 3.41
C THR A 232 -7.46 -0.84 2.59
N PHE A 233 -8.30 -0.71 1.56
CA PHE A 233 -8.40 0.51 0.77
C PHE A 233 -8.98 1.69 1.54
N LYS A 234 -9.86 1.47 2.52
CA LYS A 234 -10.31 2.53 3.44
C LYS A 234 -9.13 3.06 4.27
N VAL A 235 -8.33 2.20 4.89
CA VAL A 235 -7.15 2.62 5.65
C VAL A 235 -6.18 3.41 4.77
N ARG A 236 -5.94 2.95 3.55
CA ARG A 236 -5.13 3.70 2.57
C ARG A 236 -5.67 5.13 2.37
N ARG A 237 -6.98 5.31 2.19
CA ARG A 237 -7.59 6.64 2.01
C ARG A 237 -7.43 7.50 3.26
N ILE A 238 -7.62 6.93 4.45
CA ILE A 238 -7.42 7.64 5.73
C ILE A 238 -5.99 8.18 5.84
N LEU A 239 -5.01 7.33 5.54
CA LEU A 239 -3.61 7.72 5.54
C LEU A 239 -3.32 8.80 4.50
N LEU A 240 -3.82 8.67 3.26
CA LEU A 240 -3.63 9.67 2.22
C LEU A 240 -4.26 11.02 2.58
N ASP A 241 -5.51 11.02 3.06
CA ASP A 241 -6.21 12.25 3.47
C ASP A 241 -5.40 13.00 4.54
N HIS A 242 -4.87 12.27 5.53
CA HIS A 242 -4.06 12.85 6.59
C HIS A 242 -2.68 13.34 6.10
N LEU A 243 -2.00 12.57 5.26
CA LEU A 243 -0.68 12.94 4.71
C LEU A 243 -0.77 14.15 3.77
N ASP A 244 -1.80 14.23 2.94
CA ASP A 244 -2.04 15.35 2.03
C ASP A 244 -2.37 16.64 2.78
N ALA A 245 -3.07 16.53 3.93
CA ALA A 245 -3.33 17.66 4.82
C ALA A 245 -2.04 18.19 5.48
N ASN A 246 -1.13 17.30 5.88
CA ASN A 246 0.06 17.66 6.65
C ASN A 246 1.33 17.90 5.82
N PHE A 247 1.27 17.73 4.50
CA PHE A 247 2.38 17.94 3.54
C PHE A 247 3.62 17.06 3.80
N ILE A 248 3.41 15.84 4.26
CA ILE A 248 4.52 14.90 4.40
C ILE A 248 4.86 14.44 2.97
N GLY A 249 6.09 14.66 2.51
CA GLY A 249 6.56 14.41 1.13
C GLY A 249 6.47 12.95 0.62
N LEU A 250 5.80 12.06 1.37
CA LEU A 250 5.49 10.67 1.04
C LEU A 250 4.31 10.62 0.06
N LYS A 251 4.52 11.19 -1.13
CA LYS A 251 3.46 11.62 -2.04
C LYS A 251 2.64 10.50 -2.68
N THR A 252 2.94 9.22 -2.47
CA THR A 252 2.20 8.12 -3.09
C THR A 252 2.19 6.84 -2.25
N ILE A 253 1.00 6.44 -1.80
CA ILE A 253 0.71 5.07 -1.38
C ILE A 253 0.14 4.35 -2.59
N SER A 254 0.90 3.42 -3.19
CA SER A 254 0.47 2.69 -4.40
C SER A 254 -0.79 1.86 -4.14
N GLY A 255 -1.83 2.03 -4.97
CA GLY A 255 -3.06 1.23 -4.85
C GLY A 255 -2.85 -0.24 -5.19
N PHE A 256 -1.98 -0.53 -6.17
CA PHE A 256 -1.65 -1.90 -6.55
C PHE A 256 -0.95 -2.65 -5.42
N LEU A 257 0.04 -2.02 -4.76
CA LEU A 257 0.71 -2.62 -3.61
C LEU A 257 -0.23 -2.78 -2.41
N THR A 258 -1.18 -1.87 -2.23
CA THR A 258 -2.23 -2.03 -1.22
C THR A 258 -3.15 -3.22 -1.53
N LEU A 259 -3.42 -3.52 -2.80
CA LEU A 259 -4.21 -4.70 -3.18
C LEU A 259 -3.43 -6.00 -2.92
N THR A 260 -2.18 -6.07 -3.39
CA THR A 260 -1.39 -7.30 -3.37
C THR A 260 -0.80 -7.63 -2.00
N LEU A 261 -0.31 -6.62 -1.28
CA LEU A 261 0.35 -6.79 0.02
C LEU A 261 -0.54 -6.40 1.21
N SER A 262 -1.73 -5.86 0.94
CA SER A 262 -2.75 -5.54 1.94
C SER A 262 -2.20 -4.78 3.17
N ILE A 263 -2.45 -5.29 4.38
CA ILE A 263 -2.03 -4.67 5.64
C ILE A 263 -0.51 -4.59 5.80
N LEU A 264 0.26 -5.49 5.16
CA LEU A 264 1.72 -5.53 5.32
C LEU A 264 2.36 -4.29 4.68
N PHE A 265 1.86 -3.89 3.51
CA PHE A 265 2.31 -2.67 2.84
C PHE A 265 1.86 -1.41 3.58
N LEU A 266 0.64 -1.41 4.14
CA LEU A 266 0.18 -0.29 4.97
C LEU A 266 1.04 -0.14 6.22
N GLN A 267 1.36 -1.23 6.92
CA GLN A 267 2.25 -1.17 8.08
C GLN A 267 3.65 -0.70 7.69
N TYR A 268 4.20 -1.20 6.58
CA TYR A 268 5.49 -0.73 6.06
C TYR A 268 5.50 0.79 5.87
N LYS A 269 4.43 1.34 5.27
CA LYS A 269 4.29 2.79 5.10
C LYS A 269 4.13 3.54 6.42
N ILE A 270 3.35 3.03 7.37
CA ILE A 270 3.20 3.61 8.71
C ILE A 270 4.56 3.66 9.43
N ASN A 271 5.34 2.59 9.39
CA ASN A 271 6.68 2.55 9.99
C ASN A 271 7.60 3.59 9.33
N GLY A 272 7.60 3.66 8.00
CA GLY A 272 8.42 4.64 7.27
C GLY A 272 8.04 6.10 7.57
N ILE A 273 6.77 6.39 7.83
CA ILE A 273 6.31 7.71 8.28
C ILE A 273 6.89 8.03 9.66
N HIS A 274 6.86 7.06 10.57
CA HIS A 274 7.38 7.26 11.91
C HIS A 274 8.92 7.41 11.93
N ASP A 275 9.63 6.73 11.03
CA ASP A 275 11.07 6.92 10.85
C ASP A 275 11.41 8.28 10.24
N TRP A 276 10.61 8.74 9.28
CA TRP A 276 10.73 10.08 8.74
C TRP A 276 10.51 11.15 9.81
N TYR A 277 9.48 10.98 10.65
CA TYR A 277 9.17 11.92 11.71
C TYR A 277 10.31 12.03 12.75
N ALA A 278 10.87 10.88 13.16
CA ALA A 278 11.99 10.83 14.10
C ALA A 278 13.22 11.60 13.58
N ARG A 279 13.56 11.41 12.28
CA ARG A 279 14.68 12.12 11.63
C ARG A 279 14.46 13.64 11.58
N GLU A 280 13.24 14.08 11.27
CA GLU A 280 12.95 15.52 11.14
C GLU A 280 12.98 16.24 12.50
N HIS A 281 12.68 15.54 13.60
CA HIS A 281 12.60 16.14 14.94
C HIS A 281 13.83 15.88 15.81
N GLY A 282 14.89 15.29 15.26
CA GLY A 282 16.16 15.09 15.97
C GLY A 282 16.06 14.16 17.17
N GLU A 283 15.10 13.22 17.18
CA GLU A 283 15.11 12.13 18.16
C GLU A 283 16.22 11.14 17.78
N ASP A 284 17.08 10.82 18.75
CA ASP A 284 18.41 10.22 18.58
C ASP A 284 18.54 9.15 17.47
N GLU A 285 19.53 9.37 16.59
CA GLU A 285 19.84 8.59 15.38
C GLU A 285 20.19 7.11 15.63
N GLU A 286 20.38 6.69 16.89
CA GLU A 286 21.01 5.41 17.23
C GLU A 286 20.14 4.17 16.91
N LEU A 287 18.86 4.35 16.58
CA LEU A 287 17.94 3.25 16.25
C LEU A 287 17.39 3.27 14.81
N VAL A 288 17.97 4.05 13.91
CA VAL A 288 17.60 4.10 12.48
C VAL A 288 18.41 3.06 11.68
N LEU A 289 18.27 1.78 12.03
CA LEU A 289 18.82 0.68 11.24
C LEU A 289 17.98 0.51 9.95
N ARG A 290 18.51 1.09 8.85
CA ARG A 290 18.22 0.85 7.42
C ARG A 290 16.79 0.36 7.09
N GLY A 291 15.92 1.33 6.80
CA GLY A 291 14.54 1.13 6.34
C GLY A 291 14.37 0.62 4.90
N ASP A 292 15.44 0.23 4.21
CA ASP A 292 15.32 -0.45 2.92
C ASP A 292 15.16 -1.94 3.20
N ALA A 293 13.89 -2.39 3.20
CA ALA A 293 13.60 -3.81 3.23
C ALA A 293 14.37 -4.47 2.07
N PRO A 294 15.30 -5.39 2.35
CA PRO A 294 16.09 -6.01 1.29
C PRO A 294 15.14 -6.72 0.30
N ALA A 295 15.51 -6.77 -0.98
CA ALA A 295 14.62 -7.23 -2.05
C ALA A 295 13.96 -8.60 -1.76
N TRP A 296 14.65 -9.49 -1.02
CA TRP A 296 14.09 -10.77 -0.58
C TRP A 296 12.87 -10.62 0.34
N VAL A 297 12.79 -9.57 1.17
CA VAL A 297 11.61 -9.28 2.00
C VAL A 297 10.42 -8.93 1.12
N LEU A 298 10.63 -8.22 0.02
CA LEU A 298 9.56 -7.97 -0.96
C LEU A 298 9.12 -9.27 -1.63
N SER A 299 10.05 -10.15 -2.00
CA SER A 299 9.71 -11.49 -2.53
C SER A 299 8.92 -12.33 -1.51
N LEU A 300 9.32 -12.33 -0.24
CA LEU A 300 8.62 -13.01 0.86
C LEU A 300 7.24 -12.40 1.12
N LEU A 301 7.12 -11.08 0.99
CA LEU A 301 5.86 -10.34 1.07
C LEU A 301 4.90 -10.69 -0.08
N PHE A 302 5.40 -10.89 -1.30
CA PHE A 302 4.57 -11.40 -2.40
C PHE A 302 4.13 -12.85 -2.15
N LEU A 303 5.04 -13.68 -1.66
CA LEU A 303 4.81 -15.10 -1.40
C LEU A 303 3.81 -15.33 -0.25
N VAL A 304 3.78 -14.45 0.76
CA VAL A 304 2.86 -14.53 1.91
C VAL A 304 1.62 -13.61 1.75
N GLY A 305 1.75 -12.51 1.01
CA GLY A 305 0.67 -11.55 0.75
C GLY A 305 -0.42 -12.09 -0.18
N LEU A 306 -0.03 -12.80 -1.24
CA LEU A 306 -0.99 -13.44 -2.16
C LEU A 306 -1.88 -14.48 -1.45
N PRO A 307 -1.31 -15.39 -0.62
CA PRO A 307 -2.12 -16.38 0.06
C PRO A 307 -2.98 -15.83 1.21
N THR A 308 -2.57 -14.75 1.89
CA THR A 308 -3.37 -14.13 2.98
C THR A 308 -4.55 -13.30 2.49
N ALA A 309 -4.50 -12.76 1.27
CA ALA A 309 -5.62 -12.00 0.71
C ALA A 309 -6.75 -12.91 0.17
N VAL A 310 -6.43 -14.12 -0.31
CA VAL A 310 -7.42 -14.95 -1.03
C VAL A 310 -7.42 -16.45 -0.69
N GLY A 311 -6.38 -17.09 -0.13
CA GLY A 311 -6.51 -18.55 -0.05
C GLY A 311 -5.30 -19.42 0.23
N VAL A 312 -4.68 -19.33 1.41
CA VAL A 312 -3.93 -20.51 1.89
C VAL A 312 -4.89 -21.65 2.18
N PHE A 313 -6.03 -21.36 2.85
CA PHE A 313 -6.96 -22.42 3.23
C PHE A 313 -7.80 -22.94 2.08
N THR A 314 -8.26 -22.09 1.15
CA THR A 314 -8.93 -22.59 -0.05
C THR A 314 -8.00 -23.43 -0.91
N ALA A 315 -6.70 -23.14 -0.98
CA ALA A 315 -5.74 -23.95 -1.73
C ALA A 315 -5.48 -25.32 -1.08
N MET A 316 -5.36 -25.40 0.26
CA MET A 316 -5.22 -26.69 0.95
C MET A 316 -6.52 -27.51 0.89
N THR A 317 -7.69 -26.91 1.14
CA THR A 317 -8.96 -27.64 0.99
C THR A 317 -9.26 -28.00 -0.46
N MET A 318 -8.82 -27.20 -1.43
CA MET A 318 -8.91 -27.53 -2.85
C MET A 318 -7.93 -28.64 -3.20
N TYR A 319 -6.72 -28.65 -2.65
CA TYR A 319 -5.76 -29.74 -2.84
C TYR A 319 -6.31 -31.05 -2.27
N ASP A 320 -6.81 -31.05 -1.04
CA ASP A 320 -7.39 -32.25 -0.42
C ASP A 320 -8.69 -32.67 -1.11
N ALA A 321 -9.57 -31.73 -1.50
CA ALA A 321 -10.79 -32.06 -2.25
C ALA A 321 -10.53 -32.51 -3.70
N LEU A 322 -9.43 -32.07 -4.32
CA LEU A 322 -8.97 -32.61 -5.60
C LEU A 322 -8.41 -34.01 -5.40
N ASN A 323 -7.63 -34.24 -4.35
CA ASN A 323 -7.06 -35.55 -4.06
C ASN A 323 -8.14 -36.58 -3.70
N GLU A 324 -9.13 -36.21 -2.88
CA GLU A 324 -10.22 -37.08 -2.43
C GLU A 324 -11.26 -37.38 -3.53
N LYS A 325 -11.39 -36.52 -4.56
CA LYS A 325 -12.25 -36.75 -5.73
C LYS A 325 -11.54 -37.46 -6.89
N GLY A 326 -10.33 -38.01 -6.66
CA GLY A 326 -9.59 -38.74 -7.69
C GLY A 326 -8.96 -37.87 -8.77
N PHE A 327 -8.84 -36.55 -8.58
CA PHE A 327 -8.06 -35.72 -9.52
C PHE A 327 -6.57 -36.04 -9.45
N GLY A 328 -6.06 -36.55 -8.32
CA GLY A 328 -4.72 -37.14 -8.25
C GLY A 328 -4.55 -38.29 -9.24
N ASP A 329 -5.57 -39.15 -9.35
CA ASP A 329 -5.61 -40.27 -10.28
C ASP A 329 -5.64 -39.84 -11.75
N ILE A 330 -6.18 -38.65 -12.02
CA ILE A 330 -6.28 -38.08 -13.37
C ILE A 330 -5.03 -37.29 -13.76
N LEU A 331 -4.48 -36.49 -12.85
CA LEU A 331 -3.38 -35.57 -13.16
C LEU A 331 -2.02 -36.27 -13.16
N THR A 332 -1.81 -37.24 -12.27
CA THR A 332 -0.50 -37.90 -12.11
C THR A 332 -0.07 -38.64 -13.38
N PRO A 333 -0.88 -39.53 -13.99
CA PRO A 333 -0.46 -40.25 -15.19
C PRO A 333 -0.21 -39.33 -16.40
N GLY A 334 -0.97 -38.24 -16.52
CA GLY A 334 -0.76 -37.23 -17.58
C GLY A 334 0.55 -36.45 -17.43
N MET A 335 0.92 -36.09 -16.20
CA MET A 335 2.22 -35.46 -15.92
C MET A 335 3.38 -36.41 -16.18
N GLU A 336 3.26 -37.68 -15.77
CA GLU A 336 4.27 -38.73 -16.02
C GLU A 336 4.48 -38.94 -17.54
N LEU A 337 3.41 -39.02 -18.33
CA LEU A 337 3.53 -39.10 -19.80
C LEU A 337 4.20 -37.90 -20.43
N SER A 338 3.93 -36.71 -19.91
CA SER A 338 4.59 -35.47 -20.38
C SER A 338 6.09 -35.50 -20.08
N GLY A 339 6.48 -35.98 -18.89
CA GLY A 339 7.86 -36.20 -18.52
C GLY A 339 8.56 -37.24 -19.40
N TYR A 340 7.87 -38.36 -19.68
CA TYR A 340 8.39 -39.41 -20.56
C TYR A 340 8.61 -38.90 -21.99
N TYR A 341 7.63 -38.19 -22.55
CA TYR A 341 7.73 -37.60 -23.89
C TYR A 341 8.86 -36.57 -23.97
N ALA A 342 9.02 -35.71 -22.96
CA ALA A 342 10.11 -34.74 -22.91
C ALA A 342 11.50 -35.42 -22.91
N ALA A 343 11.64 -36.54 -22.19
CA ALA A 343 12.87 -37.33 -22.22
C ALA A 343 13.12 -37.96 -23.60
N CYS A 344 12.07 -38.48 -24.26
CA CYS A 344 12.18 -38.97 -25.63
C CYS A 344 12.48 -37.87 -26.66
N ASP A 345 11.93 -36.67 -26.51
CA ASP A 345 12.24 -35.56 -27.41
C ASP A 345 13.71 -35.13 -27.28
N ALA A 346 14.25 -35.08 -26.05
CA ALA A 346 15.68 -34.86 -25.84
C ALA A 346 16.54 -35.97 -26.46
N TYR A 347 16.10 -37.23 -26.37
CA TYR A 347 16.79 -38.36 -27.01
C TYR A 347 16.84 -38.25 -28.53
N TRP A 348 15.73 -37.97 -29.19
CA TRP A 348 15.69 -37.85 -30.65
C TRP A 348 16.53 -36.68 -31.16
N GLN A 349 16.61 -35.59 -30.39
CA GLN A 349 17.50 -34.48 -30.70
C GLN A 349 18.98 -34.91 -30.70
N ASP A 350 19.38 -35.84 -29.82
CA ASP A 350 20.77 -36.30 -29.70
C ASP A 350 21.10 -37.49 -30.62
N ALA A 351 20.18 -38.45 -30.74
CA ALA A 351 20.40 -39.74 -31.41
C ALA A 351 19.81 -39.81 -32.83
N GLY A 352 18.90 -38.91 -33.19
CA GLY A 352 18.16 -38.90 -34.45
C GLY A 352 16.69 -39.27 -34.30
N ASP A 353 15.82 -38.64 -35.09
CA ASP A 353 14.36 -38.82 -35.06
C ASP A 353 13.90 -40.23 -35.47
N ASP A 354 14.76 -41.01 -36.13
CA ASP A 354 14.52 -42.38 -36.59
C ASP A 354 14.84 -43.45 -35.53
N GLN A 355 15.40 -43.05 -34.38
CA GLN A 355 15.74 -43.96 -33.30
C GLN A 355 14.51 -44.26 -32.43
N ASP A 356 14.33 -45.52 -32.07
CA ASP A 356 13.23 -45.96 -31.21
C ASP A 356 13.49 -45.52 -29.76
N CYS A 357 12.60 -44.70 -29.19
CA CYS A 357 12.65 -44.32 -27.80
C CYS A 357 11.91 -45.35 -26.95
N THR A 358 12.54 -45.86 -25.90
CA THR A 358 11.91 -46.77 -24.93
C THR A 358 12.22 -46.32 -23.51
N LEU A 359 11.43 -46.79 -22.53
CA LEU A 359 11.66 -46.52 -21.11
C LEU A 359 13.08 -46.89 -20.65
N GLY A 360 13.61 -48.02 -21.13
CA GLY A 360 14.97 -48.43 -20.81
C GLY A 360 16.03 -47.47 -21.36
N VAL A 361 15.80 -46.94 -22.56
CA VAL A 361 16.71 -45.98 -23.20
C VAL A 361 16.75 -44.66 -22.43
N VAL A 362 15.60 -44.09 -22.08
CA VAL A 362 15.54 -42.81 -21.34
C VAL A 362 15.91 -42.92 -19.86
N ALA A 363 15.87 -44.11 -19.25
CA ALA A 363 16.30 -44.31 -17.87
C ALA A 363 17.82 -44.14 -17.71
N ASP A 364 18.60 -44.40 -18.76
CA ASP A 364 20.06 -44.35 -18.75
C ASP A 364 20.64 -43.01 -19.27
N MET A 365 19.78 -42.03 -19.55
CA MET A 365 20.21 -40.74 -20.10
C MET A 365 20.75 -39.78 -19.05
N ARG A 366 21.39 -38.71 -19.55
CA ARG A 366 21.81 -37.57 -18.73
C ARG A 366 20.63 -36.90 -18.00
N PHE A 367 19.42 -37.04 -18.52
CA PHE A 367 18.15 -36.65 -17.88
C PHE A 367 17.27 -37.88 -17.72
N PRO A 368 17.52 -38.71 -16.70
CA PRO A 368 16.82 -39.98 -16.56
C PRO A 368 15.35 -39.75 -16.25
N TYR A 369 14.48 -40.46 -16.95
CA TYR A 369 13.06 -40.55 -16.60
C TYR A 369 12.79 -41.89 -15.91
N THR A 370 12.10 -41.86 -14.78
CA THR A 370 11.63 -43.04 -14.07
C THR A 370 10.22 -42.75 -13.59
N PRO A 371 9.22 -43.59 -13.93
CA PRO A 371 7.85 -43.39 -13.48
C PRO A 371 7.75 -43.30 -11.95
N GLY A 372 6.90 -42.40 -11.46
CA GLY A 372 6.55 -42.33 -10.04
C GLY A 372 5.88 -43.62 -9.51
N ASP A 373 5.98 -43.86 -8.20
CA ASP A 373 5.35 -45.00 -7.54
C ASP A 373 3.84 -45.07 -7.84
N GLY A 374 3.35 -46.27 -8.19
CA GLY A 374 1.93 -46.50 -8.48
C GLY A 374 1.48 -46.08 -9.88
N VAL A 375 2.37 -45.60 -10.76
CA VAL A 375 2.06 -45.31 -12.16
C VAL A 375 2.77 -46.30 -13.08
N GLN A 376 1.99 -46.99 -13.91
CA GLN A 376 2.49 -47.87 -14.96
C GLN A 376 2.54 -47.09 -16.27
N VAL A 377 3.74 -46.82 -16.77
CA VAL A 377 3.96 -46.19 -18.07
C VAL A 377 4.47 -47.23 -19.05
N THR A 378 3.87 -47.31 -20.24
CA THR A 378 4.28 -48.20 -21.31
C THR A 378 4.24 -47.45 -22.63
N GLY A 379 5.28 -47.53 -23.43
CA GLY A 379 5.29 -46.87 -24.73
C GLY A 379 6.64 -46.92 -25.41
N SER A 380 6.63 -46.85 -26.73
CA SER A 380 7.83 -46.73 -27.53
C SER A 380 7.50 -46.15 -28.91
N GLY A 381 8.53 -45.87 -29.70
CA GLY A 381 8.41 -45.46 -31.08
C GLY A 381 9.49 -44.47 -31.48
N THR A 382 9.53 -44.16 -32.78
CA THR A 382 10.27 -43.03 -33.34
C THR A 382 9.48 -41.75 -33.19
N ARG A 383 10.06 -40.58 -33.47
CA ARG A 383 9.36 -39.30 -33.28
C ARG A 383 8.00 -39.22 -33.97
N GLU A 384 7.88 -39.77 -35.18
CA GLU A 384 6.62 -39.75 -35.94
C GLU A 384 5.61 -40.82 -35.48
N THR A 385 6.10 -41.93 -34.93
CA THR A 385 5.30 -43.11 -34.60
C THR A 385 5.13 -43.34 -33.10
N PHE A 386 5.68 -42.45 -32.28
CA PHE A 386 5.69 -42.59 -30.83
C PHE A 386 4.27 -42.63 -30.27
N TYR A 387 4.07 -43.60 -29.39
CA TYR A 387 2.86 -43.74 -28.61
C TYR A 387 3.22 -44.27 -27.23
N ALA A 388 2.71 -43.60 -26.21
CA ALA A 388 2.85 -44.05 -24.83
C ALA A 388 1.54 -43.93 -24.09
N GLU A 389 1.33 -44.86 -23.15
CA GLU A 389 0.20 -44.93 -22.25
C GLU A 389 0.69 -44.86 -20.80
N ALA A 390 -0.10 -44.24 -19.93
CA ALA A 390 0.09 -44.29 -18.50
C ALA A 390 -1.23 -44.58 -17.79
N ARG A 391 -1.11 -45.40 -16.75
CA ARG A 391 -2.22 -45.86 -15.92
C ARG A 391 -1.79 -45.81 -14.46
N MET A 392 -2.72 -45.46 -13.59
CA MET A 392 -2.51 -45.62 -12.15
C MET A 392 -2.85 -47.05 -11.70
N GLU A 393 -2.08 -47.61 -10.77
CA GLU A 393 -2.36 -48.94 -10.22
C GLU A 393 -3.74 -48.96 -9.57
N GLY A 394 -4.62 -49.85 -10.07
CA GLY A 394 -6.01 -49.96 -9.60
C GLY A 394 -7.02 -49.05 -10.31
N SER A 395 -6.58 -48.19 -11.24
CA SER A 395 -7.48 -47.38 -12.09
C SER A 395 -7.66 -48.02 -13.47
N ASP A 396 -8.89 -47.97 -14.00
CA ASP A 396 -9.22 -48.39 -15.37
C ASP A 396 -8.98 -47.28 -16.40
N GLN A 397 -8.69 -46.05 -15.96
CA GLN A 397 -8.43 -44.93 -16.84
C GLN A 397 -7.03 -45.00 -17.44
N VAL A 398 -6.96 -44.87 -18.77
CA VAL A 398 -5.71 -44.86 -19.52
C VAL A 398 -5.51 -43.48 -20.13
N PHE A 399 -4.35 -42.90 -19.85
CA PHE A 399 -3.87 -41.70 -20.50
C PHE A 399 -2.94 -42.12 -21.62
N SER A 400 -2.97 -41.42 -22.75
CA SER A 400 -2.05 -41.67 -23.85
C SER A 400 -1.48 -40.38 -24.41
N ILE A 401 -0.27 -40.46 -24.96
CA ILE A 401 0.42 -39.37 -25.64
C ILE A 401 0.99 -39.89 -26.96
N ASN A 402 0.87 -39.12 -28.03
CA ASN A 402 1.40 -39.47 -29.34
C ASN A 402 2.71 -38.71 -29.64
N GLY A 403 3.34 -39.01 -30.79
CA GLY A 403 4.57 -38.36 -31.26
C GLY A 403 4.49 -36.85 -31.53
N ARG A 404 3.30 -36.24 -31.40
CA ARG A 404 3.12 -34.78 -31.45
C ARG A 404 3.00 -34.13 -30.08
N GLY A 405 3.08 -34.93 -29.00
CA GLY A 405 2.85 -34.47 -27.64
C GLY A 405 1.38 -34.20 -27.31
N GLU A 406 0.44 -34.70 -28.12
CA GLU A 406 -0.99 -34.55 -27.84
C GLU A 406 -1.42 -35.58 -26.80
N LEU A 407 -1.97 -35.11 -25.68
CA LEU A 407 -2.51 -35.96 -24.62
C LEU A 407 -3.97 -36.31 -24.93
N ALA A 408 -4.30 -37.59 -24.82
CA ALA A 408 -5.67 -38.08 -24.89
C ALA A 408 -5.99 -38.89 -23.63
N MET A 409 -7.20 -38.70 -23.12
CA MET A 409 -7.76 -39.48 -22.04
C MET A 409 -8.90 -40.31 -22.60
N GLY A 410 -8.86 -41.63 -22.40
CA GLY A 410 -9.90 -42.50 -22.90
C GLY A 410 -10.20 -43.67 -21.99
N ASP A 411 -11.48 -44.02 -21.94
CA ASP A 411 -11.86 -45.38 -21.59
C ASP A 411 -11.52 -46.27 -22.80
N LYS A 412 -11.35 -47.59 -22.63
CA LYS A 412 -10.91 -48.49 -23.72
C LYS A 412 -11.76 -48.41 -25.01
N ASN A 413 -12.93 -47.77 -24.94
CA ASN A 413 -13.88 -47.61 -26.03
C ASN A 413 -14.15 -46.15 -26.48
N GLU A 414 -13.64 -45.10 -25.81
CA GLU A 414 -13.89 -43.69 -26.17
C GLU A 414 -12.68 -42.81 -25.85
N SER A 415 -12.05 -42.18 -26.86
CA SER A 415 -10.90 -41.27 -26.65
C SER A 415 -11.31 -39.80 -26.75
N TYR A 416 -10.92 -38.98 -25.78
CA TYR A 416 -11.02 -37.52 -25.84
C TYR A 416 -9.62 -36.91 -26.03
N THR A 417 -9.43 -36.15 -27.11
CA THR A 417 -8.17 -35.43 -27.38
C THR A 417 -8.18 -34.06 -26.72
N ILE A 418 -7.20 -33.79 -25.86
CA ILE A 418 -6.99 -32.46 -25.27
C ILE A 418 -5.84 -31.79 -26.02
N GLN A 419 -6.16 -30.85 -26.92
CA GLN A 419 -5.14 -30.08 -27.63
C GLN A 419 -4.66 -28.92 -26.75
N PHE A 420 -3.41 -29.00 -26.30
CA PHE A 420 -2.72 -27.85 -25.72
C PHE A 420 -2.28 -26.93 -26.86
N GLY A 421 -2.77 -25.68 -26.84
CA GLY A 421 -2.56 -24.71 -27.91
C GLY A 421 -1.08 -24.58 -28.28
N LYS A 422 -0.77 -24.88 -29.54
CA LYS A 422 0.56 -24.68 -30.13
C LYS A 422 0.90 -23.19 -30.01
N SER A 423 2.00 -22.85 -29.34
CA SER A 423 2.59 -21.52 -29.42
C SER A 423 3.07 -21.30 -30.85
N GLU A 424 2.27 -20.59 -31.65
CA GLU A 424 2.71 -20.07 -32.94
C GLU A 424 3.82 -19.03 -32.70
N GLY A 425 5.07 -19.51 -32.75
CA GLY A 425 6.25 -18.65 -32.90
C GLY A 425 6.68 -18.68 -34.37
N GLU A 426 6.39 -17.59 -35.08
CA GLU A 426 7.26 -17.06 -36.13
C GLU A 426 8.38 -16.22 -35.51
#